data_AF-A0A7S4MQV0-F1
#
_entry.id   AF-A0A7S4MQV0-F1
#
_cell.length_a   1.000
_cell.length_b   1.000
_cell.length_c   1.000
_cell.angle_alpha   90.00
_cell.angle_beta   90.00
_cell.angle_gamma   90.00
#
_symmetry.space_group_name_H-M   'P 1'
#
loop_
_entity.id
_entity.type
_entity.pdbx_description
1 polymer ?
#
loop_
_entity_poly.entity_id
_entity_poly.type
_entity_poly.pdbx_seq_one_letter_code
_entity_poly.pdbx_strand_id
1 'polypeptide(L)'
;FNRTSGWVQTSIVKLFKLKERVEALTKFIELCQLLFEFNNYNGVNEVLSGINSSPVRRLKKTWAEVSKAQLKQLEFLEKVMSHEGSYKEYREILHHCDPPTIPYLGTYL
;
A
#
# COMPACT_ATOMS: atom_id res chain seq x y z
N PHE A 1 10.75 7.31 -0.44
CA PHE A 1 9.79 6.94 -1.50
C PHE A 1 10.31 5.87 -2.47
N ASN A 2 11.02 6.22 -3.55
CA ASN A 2 11.36 5.27 -4.65
C ASN A 2 12.14 4.02 -4.21
N ARG A 3 13.02 4.15 -3.21
CA ARG A 3 13.77 3.02 -2.66
C ARG A 3 12.84 2.00 -1.97
N THR A 4 11.89 2.48 -1.18
CA THR A 4 10.94 1.63 -0.44
C THR A 4 9.99 0.94 -1.42
N SER A 5 9.39 1.68 -2.35
CA SER A 5 8.48 1.09 -3.33
C SER A 5 9.19 0.07 -4.22
N GLY A 6 10.41 0.35 -4.68
CA GLY A 6 11.25 -0.58 -5.42
C GLY A 6 11.65 -1.83 -4.61
N TRP A 7 11.88 -1.68 -3.30
CA TRP A 7 12.15 -2.80 -2.39
C TRP A 7 10.93 -3.71 -2.22
N VAL A 8 9.73 -3.14 -2.02
CA VAL A 8 8.46 -3.89 -1.95
C VAL A 8 8.25 -4.70 -3.22
N GLN A 9 8.36 -4.05 -4.38
CA GLN A 9 8.26 -4.70 -5.70
C GLN A 9 9.23 -5.88 -5.83
N THR A 10 10.50 -5.62 -5.54
CA THR A 10 11.57 -6.61 -5.67
C THR A 10 11.36 -7.80 -4.73
N SER A 11 10.92 -7.53 -3.50
CA SER A 11 10.68 -8.56 -2.48
C SER A 11 9.57 -9.52 -2.86
N ILE A 12 8.55 -9.05 -3.60
CA ILE A 12 7.46 -9.90 -4.10
C ILE A 12 7.88 -10.63 -5.38
N VAL A 13 8.45 -9.91 -6.36
CA VAL A 13 8.69 -10.44 -7.71
C VAL A 13 9.85 -11.45 -7.74
N LYS A 14 10.84 -11.35 -6.83
CA LYS A 14 11.97 -12.30 -6.78
C LYS A 14 11.61 -13.68 -6.23
N LEU A 15 10.45 -13.85 -5.61
CA LEU A 15 10.05 -15.12 -5.01
C LEU A 15 9.51 -16.08 -6.09
N PHE A 16 10.13 -17.24 -6.22
CA PHE A 16 9.80 -18.23 -7.25
C PHE A 16 8.54 -19.02 -6.91
N LYS A 17 8.37 -19.43 -5.64
CA LYS A 17 7.23 -20.25 -5.23
C LYS A 17 5.99 -19.38 -5.05
N LEU A 18 4.85 -19.89 -5.52
CA LEU A 18 3.56 -19.20 -5.40
C LEU A 18 3.21 -18.89 -3.93
N LYS A 19 3.34 -19.90 -3.05
CA LYS A 19 3.05 -19.75 -1.61
C LYS A 19 3.86 -18.62 -0.96
N GLU A 20 5.16 -18.56 -1.25
CA GLU A 20 6.05 -17.52 -0.71
C GLU A 20 5.65 -16.12 -1.23
N ARG A 21 5.28 -15.99 -2.51
CA ARG A 21 4.77 -14.73 -3.07
C ARG A 21 3.48 -14.28 -2.42
N VAL A 22 2.54 -15.20 -2.21
CA VAL A 22 1.26 -14.89 -1.57
C VAL A 22 1.51 -14.41 -0.14
N GLU A 23 2.34 -15.12 0.62
CA GLU A 23 2.72 -14.72 1.98
C GLU A 23 3.38 -13.34 2.03
N ALA A 24 4.32 -13.06 1.12
CA ALA A 24 4.97 -11.75 1.04
C ALA A 24 3.97 -10.64 0.70
N LEU A 25 3.11 -10.83 -0.30
CA LEU A 25 2.08 -9.85 -0.68
C LEU A 25 1.11 -9.59 0.48
N THR A 26 0.64 -10.64 1.15
CA THR A 26 -0.19 -10.55 2.35
C THR A 26 0.48 -9.74 3.46
N LYS A 27 1.76 -10.02 3.76
CA LYS A 27 2.52 -9.28 4.77
C LYS A 27 2.66 -7.79 4.42
N PHE A 28 2.82 -7.45 3.13
CA PHE A 28 2.87 -6.05 2.72
C PHE A 28 1.51 -5.35 2.83
N ILE A 29 0.39 -6.04 2.61
CA ILE A 29 -0.96 -5.50 2.86
C ILE A 29 -1.14 -5.21 4.36
N GLU A 30 -0.75 -6.15 5.22
CA GLU A 30 -0.79 -5.98 6.69
C GLU A 30 0.13 -4.85 7.16
N LEU A 31 1.35 -4.77 6.64
CA LEU A 31 2.27 -3.66 6.92
C LEU A 31 1.65 -2.31 6.51
N CYS A 32 1.00 -2.26 5.35
CA CYS A 32 0.36 -1.05 4.86
C CYS A 32 -0.77 -0.59 5.80
N GLN A 33 -1.54 -1.53 6.35
CA GLN A 33 -2.55 -1.24 7.37
C GLN A 33 -1.93 -0.69 8.65
N LEU A 34 -0.87 -1.32 9.17
CA LEU A 34 -0.21 -0.85 10.39
C LEU A 34 0.35 0.56 10.21
N LEU A 35 0.91 0.87 9.03
CA LEU A 35 1.35 2.22 8.70
C LEU A 35 0.20 3.23 8.69
N PHE A 36 -0.98 2.82 8.22
CA PHE A 36 -2.18 3.64 8.27
C PHE A 36 -2.64 3.90 9.70
N GLU A 37 -2.67 2.87 10.56
CA GLU A 37 -3.03 2.98 11.98
C GLU A 37 -2.05 3.83 12.80
N PHE A 38 -0.78 3.88 12.38
CA PHE A 38 0.23 4.78 12.96
C PHE A 38 0.24 6.18 12.34
N ASN A 39 -0.78 6.51 11.55
CA ASN A 39 -0.89 7.79 10.84
C ASN A 39 0.36 8.12 9.99
N ASN A 40 1.05 7.09 9.49
CA ASN A 40 2.20 7.22 8.61
C ASN A 40 1.78 7.11 7.14
N TYR A 41 1.10 8.14 6.65
CA TYR A 41 0.53 8.18 5.31
C TYR A 41 1.60 8.19 4.20
N ASN A 42 2.78 8.77 4.47
CA ASN A 42 3.89 8.64 3.54
C ASN A 42 4.30 7.17 3.35
N GLY A 43 4.43 6.42 4.45
CA GLY A 43 4.74 5.00 4.42
C GLY A 43 3.66 4.18 3.71
N VAL A 44 2.38 4.47 3.97
CA VAL A 44 1.25 3.85 3.26
C VAL A 44 1.41 4.01 1.75
N ASN A 45 1.66 5.25 1.28
CA ASN A 45 1.80 5.48 -0.15
C ASN A 45 3.04 4.82 -0.76
N GLU A 46 4.14 4.73 -0.01
CA GLU A 46 5.35 4.02 -0.43
C GLU A 46 5.10 2.52 -0.67
N VAL A 47 4.38 1.87 0.25
CA VAL A 47 4.05 0.45 0.17
C VAL A 47 3.00 0.20 -0.91
N LEU A 48 1.92 0.99 -0.95
CA LEU A 48 0.88 0.90 -1.98
C LEU A 48 1.45 1.07 -3.38
N SER A 49 2.36 2.02 -3.59
CA SER A 49 3.02 2.22 -4.88
C SER A 49 3.86 1.01 -5.30
N GLY A 50 4.44 0.30 -4.33
CA GLY A 50 5.12 -0.97 -4.58
C GLY A 50 4.15 -2.08 -5.02
N ILE A 51 3.08 -2.26 -4.26
CA ILE A 51 2.03 -3.27 -4.50
C ILE A 51 1.31 -3.03 -5.84
N ASN A 52 1.01 -1.77 -6.16
CA ASN A 52 0.26 -1.36 -7.36
C ASN A 52 1.09 -1.23 -8.63
N SER A 53 2.39 -1.47 -8.52
CA SER A 53 3.26 -1.50 -9.68
C SER A 53 2.85 -2.58 -10.68
N SER A 54 3.07 -2.28 -11.98
CA SER A 54 2.81 -3.23 -13.07
C SER A 54 3.46 -4.61 -12.84
N PRO A 55 4.72 -4.72 -12.36
CA PRO A 55 5.35 -6.01 -12.08
C PRO A 55 4.62 -6.88 -11.06
N VAL A 56 3.97 -6.28 -10.07
CA VAL A 56 3.23 -6.99 -9.02
C VAL A 56 1.79 -7.26 -9.47
N ARG A 57 1.08 -6.27 -10.03
CA ARG A 57 -0.32 -6.40 -10.48
C ARG A 57 -0.55 -7.41 -11.61
N ARG A 58 0.49 -7.73 -12.40
CA ARG A 58 0.41 -8.77 -13.44
C ARG A 58 0.47 -10.21 -12.91
N LEU A 59 0.81 -10.44 -11.64
CA LEU A 59 0.95 -11.77 -11.04
C LEU A 59 -0.42 -12.42 -10.73
N LYS A 60 -1.24 -12.68 -11.76
CA LYS A 60 -2.65 -13.09 -11.59
C LYS A 60 -2.86 -14.30 -10.67
N LYS A 61 -1.98 -15.31 -10.76
CA LYS A 61 -2.02 -16.50 -9.89
C LYS A 61 -1.78 -16.15 -8.41
N THR A 62 -0.88 -15.21 -8.13
CA THR A 62 -0.63 -14.77 -6.75
C THR A 62 -1.86 -14.04 -6.21
N TRP A 63 -2.44 -13.11 -6.98
CA TRP A 63 -3.62 -12.35 -6.57
C TRP A 63 -4.87 -13.22 -6.35
N ALA A 64 -5.02 -14.31 -7.09
CA ALA A 64 -6.13 -15.25 -6.93
C ALA A 64 -6.12 -16.00 -5.58
N GLU A 65 -4.94 -16.17 -4.98
CA GLU A 65 -4.75 -16.87 -3.71
C GLU A 65 -4.79 -15.93 -2.49
N VAL A 66 -4.83 -14.61 -2.69
CA VAL A 66 -4.98 -13.64 -1.60
C VAL A 66 -6.42 -13.68 -1.10
N SER A 67 -6.60 -13.65 0.22
CA SER A 67 -7.94 -13.73 0.81
C SER A 67 -8.80 -12.52 0.44
N LYS A 68 -10.12 -12.72 0.32
CA LYS A 68 -11.07 -11.62 0.05
C LYS A 68 -11.02 -10.52 1.12
N ALA A 69 -10.71 -10.87 2.36
CA ALA A 69 -10.57 -9.90 3.45
C ALA A 69 -9.38 -8.97 3.22
N GLN A 70 -8.23 -9.52 2.85
CA GLN A 70 -7.02 -8.73 2.54
C GLN A 70 -7.20 -7.89 1.28
N LEU A 71 -7.91 -8.40 0.26
CA LEU A 71 -8.23 -7.61 -0.93
C LEU A 71 -9.12 -6.41 -0.58
N LYS A 72 -10.16 -6.60 0.24
CA LYS A 72 -11.00 -5.48 0.72
C LYS A 72 -10.22 -4.44 1.52
N GLN A 73 -9.28 -4.91 2.34
CA GLN A 73 -8.39 -4.03 3.10
C GLN A 73 -7.49 -3.21 2.18
N LEU A 74 -6.90 -3.84 1.17
CA LEU A 74 -6.11 -3.15 0.15
C LEU A 74 -6.97 -2.12 -0.61
N GLU A 75 -8.18 -2.50 -1.05
CA GLU A 75 -9.11 -1.59 -1.73
C GLU A 75 -9.47 -0.37 -0.87
N PHE A 76 -9.67 -0.57 0.43
CA PHE A 76 -9.89 0.53 1.37
C PHE A 76 -8.69 1.48 1.42
N LEU A 77 -7.47 0.95 1.60
CA LEU A 77 -6.25 1.75 1.66
C LEU A 77 -5.99 2.50 0.35
N GLU A 78 -6.27 1.87 -0.79
CA GLU A 78 -6.19 2.50 -2.13
C GLU A 78 -7.19 3.64 -2.29
N LYS A 79 -8.42 3.46 -1.81
CA LYS A 79 -9.44 4.51 -1.84
C LYS A 79 -9.03 5.70 -0.98
N VAL A 80 -8.52 5.45 0.22
CA VAL A 80 -8.09 6.51 1.13
C VAL A 80 -6.93 7.33 0.55
N MET A 81 -5.96 6.67 -0.09
CA MET A 81 -4.81 7.32 -0.71
C MET A 81 -5.03 7.64 -2.21
N SER A 82 -6.28 7.71 -2.65
CA SER A 82 -6.64 7.98 -4.04
C SER A 82 -6.19 9.39 -4.44
N HIS A 83 -5.90 9.57 -5.73
CA HIS A 83 -5.56 10.87 -6.30
C HIS A 83 -6.83 11.67 -6.69
N GLU A 84 -8.00 11.03 -6.61
CA GLU A 84 -9.29 11.64 -6.91
C GLU A 84 -9.51 12.89 -6.03
N GLY A 85 -10.08 13.93 -6.65
CA GLY A 85 -10.33 15.20 -5.96
C GLY A 85 -9.07 15.86 -5.38
N SER A 86 -7.88 15.63 -5.94
CA SER A 86 -6.60 16.10 -5.38
C SER A 86 -6.32 15.53 -3.99
N TYR A 87 -6.50 14.20 -3.86
CA TYR A 87 -6.37 13.47 -2.61
C TYR A 87 -7.38 13.89 -1.55
N LYS A 88 -8.65 14.04 -1.96
CA LYS A 88 -9.71 14.57 -1.09
C LYS A 88 -9.85 13.75 0.19
N GLU A 89 -9.99 12.44 0.07
CA GLU A 89 -10.18 11.50 1.18
C GLU A 89 -9.00 11.54 2.15
N TYR A 90 -7.77 11.49 1.61
CA TYR A 90 -6.55 11.61 2.41
C TYR A 90 -6.46 12.95 3.15
N ARG A 91 -6.77 14.07 2.48
CA ARG A 91 -6.77 15.40 3.13
C ARG A 91 -7.80 15.48 4.25
N GLU A 92 -9.00 14.93 4.06
CA GLU A 92 -10.04 14.87 5.10
C GLU A 92 -9.55 14.08 6.32
N ILE A 93 -8.93 12.91 6.11
CA ILE A 93 -8.35 12.11 7.21
C ILE A 93 -7.24 12.88 7.92
N LEU A 94 -6.35 13.51 7.17
CA LEU A 94 -5.24 14.28 7.73
C LEU A 94 -5.73 15.47 8.58
N HIS A 95 -6.84 16.10 8.19
CA HIS A 95 -7.46 17.19 8.96
C HIS A 95 -8.04 16.75 10.31
N HIS A 96 -8.50 15.50 10.41
CA HIS A 96 -9.09 14.96 11.64
C HIS A 96 -8.11 14.08 12.44
N CYS A 97 -6.88 13.92 11.96
CA CYS A 97 -5.89 13.08 12.59
C CYS A 97 -5.22 13.80 13.77
N ASP A 98 -5.22 13.15 14.92
CA ASP A 98 -4.47 13.62 16.07
C ASP A 98 -2.95 13.34 15.88
N PRO A 99 -2.07 14.30 16.23
CA PRO A 99 -0.62 14.07 16.22
C PRO A 99 -0.19 12.94 17.17
N PRO A 100 0.89 12.19 16.87
CA PRO A 100 1.84 12.39 15.77
C PRO A 100 1.37 11.80 14.43
N THR A 101 1.70 12.48 13.34
CA THR A 101 1.33 12.10 11.97
C THR A 101 2.52 12.30 11.03
N ILE A 102 2.67 11.42 10.04
CA ILE A 102 3.64 11.61 8.94
C ILE A 102 2.85 11.80 7.63
N PRO A 103 2.66 13.06 7.18
CA PRO A 103 1.91 13.33 5.96
C PRO A 103 2.69 12.84 4.72
N TYR A 104 1.95 12.42 3.70
CA TYR A 104 2.51 12.21 2.37
C TYR A 104 2.90 13.55 1.74
N LEU A 105 4.21 13.76 1.56
CA LEU A 105 4.77 15.04 1.10
C LEU A 105 4.42 15.39 -0.35
N GLY A 106 4.06 14.41 -1.17
CA GLY A 106 3.74 14.62 -2.59
C GLY A 106 2.48 15.46 -2.83
N THR A 107 1.67 15.74 -1.79
CA THR A 107 0.53 16.67 -1.89
C THR A 107 0.88 18.13 -1.58
N TYR A 108 2.12 18.38 -1.13
CA TYR A 108 2.60 19.69 -0.68
C TYR A 108 3.70 20.29 -1.58
N LEU A 109 4.17 19.52 -2.56
CA LEU A 109 5.19 19.88 -3.53
C LEU A 109 4.56 19.98 -4.92
#